data_AF-A0A947NUW6-F1
#
_entry.id   AF-A0A947NUW6-F1
#
_cell.length_a   1.000
_cell.length_b   1.000
_cell.length_c   1.000
_cell.angle_alpha   90.00
_cell.angle_beta   90.00
_cell.angle_gamma   90.00
#
_symmetry.space_group_name_H-M   'P 1'
#
loop_
_entity.id
_entity.type
_entity.pdbx_description
1 polymer ?
#
loop_
_entity_poly.entity_id
_entity_poly.type
_entity_poly.pdbx_seq_one_letter_code
_entity_poly.pdbx_strand_id
1 'polypeptide(L)'
;MTGLDSDIATKQPHIGATDLPDPYQDGEAEAGPPPPSLFDDLAALFEDGKTYAQAEVAYQKSRAGYVGEQTKFALAYGAGALGLFHLAAIALTVGLLISLMTLVGPWIATAIVTLALGVLGLVLARKLRAKLVAIRSAFAEDGK
;
A
#
# COMPACT_ATOMS: atom_id res chain seq x y z
N MET A 1 -24.93 -49.52 54.03
CA MET A 1 -24.97 -48.15 53.50
C MET A 1 -25.77 -48.20 52.21
N THR A 2 -26.88 -47.48 52.24
CA THR A 2 -27.93 -47.32 51.23
C THR A 2 -27.43 -46.66 49.94
N GLY A 3 -28.01 -47.07 48.80
CA GLY A 3 -27.78 -46.48 47.47
C GLY A 3 -28.52 -47.31 46.42
N LEU A 4 -29.84 -47.18 46.33
CA LEU A 4 -30.60 -46.31 45.41
C LEU A 4 -31.22 -47.12 44.26
N ASP A 5 -32.55 -47.14 44.28
CA ASP A 5 -33.50 -47.62 43.29
C ASP A 5 -33.19 -47.15 41.87
N SER A 6 -33.57 -47.94 40.86
CA SER A 6 -34.62 -47.55 39.90
C SER A 6 -34.78 -48.56 38.75
N ASP A 7 -35.98 -49.14 38.69
CA ASP A 7 -36.80 -49.29 37.49
C ASP A 7 -36.22 -50.01 36.25
N ILE A 8 -36.23 -51.35 36.29
CA ILE A 8 -36.32 -52.14 35.05
C ILE A 8 -37.81 -52.38 34.76
N ALA A 9 -38.46 -51.36 34.19
CA ALA A 9 -39.78 -51.49 33.59
C ALA A 9 -39.64 -52.00 32.15
N THR A 10 -39.97 -53.29 31.98
CA THR A 10 -40.68 -53.90 30.85
C THR A 10 -40.46 -53.29 29.45
N LYS A 11 -39.55 -53.87 28.67
CA LYS A 11 -39.59 -53.81 27.20
C LYS A 11 -40.83 -54.54 26.70
N GLN A 12 -41.77 -53.84 26.07
CA GLN A 12 -42.72 -54.45 25.14
C GLN A 12 -42.45 -53.94 23.70
N PRO A 13 -42.44 -54.83 22.70
CA PRO A 13 -42.20 -54.48 21.31
C PRO A 13 -43.52 -54.06 20.65
N HIS A 14 -43.57 -52.84 20.12
CA HIS A 14 -44.69 -52.40 19.30
C HIS A 14 -44.42 -52.81 17.85
N ILE A 15 -44.99 -53.94 17.42
CA ILE A 15 -45.17 -54.29 16.01
C ILE A 15 -46.66 -54.37 15.75
N GLY A 16 -47.16 -53.41 14.98
CA GLY A 16 -48.50 -53.40 14.40
C GLY A 16 -48.41 -52.66 13.07
N ALA A 17 -48.41 -53.41 11.99
CA ALA A 17 -48.44 -52.90 10.63
C ALA A 17 -49.87 -52.48 10.27
N THR A 18 -50.03 -51.24 9.83
CA THR A 18 -51.04 -50.85 8.83
C THR A 18 -50.48 -49.69 8.01
N ASP A 19 -49.96 -50.01 6.84
CA ASP A 19 -49.84 -49.07 5.72
C ASP A 19 -51.26 -48.62 5.33
N LEU A 20 -51.56 -47.35 5.61
CA LEU A 20 -52.58 -46.61 4.88
C LEU A 20 -51.94 -45.25 4.55
N PRO A 21 -51.93 -44.81 3.28
CA PRO A 21 -51.55 -43.45 2.95
C PRO A 21 -52.57 -42.50 3.60
N ASP A 22 -52.11 -41.66 4.53
CA ASP A 22 -52.93 -40.56 5.04
C ASP A 22 -53.29 -39.63 3.87
N PRO A 23 -54.58 -39.25 3.71
CA PRO A 23 -54.93 -38.19 2.79
C PRO A 23 -54.31 -36.90 3.33
N TYR A 24 -53.43 -36.30 2.53
CA TYR A 24 -52.82 -34.99 2.72
C TYR A 24 -53.51 -34.15 3.79
N GLN A 25 -52.95 -34.16 4.99
CA GLN A 25 -53.31 -33.22 6.04
C GLN A 25 -52.68 -31.89 5.64
N ASP A 26 -53.53 -30.98 5.19
CA ASP A 26 -53.27 -29.57 4.96
C ASP A 26 -52.97 -28.88 6.30
N GLY A 27 -51.77 -29.15 6.81
CA GLY A 27 -51.22 -28.57 8.02
C GLY A 27 -49.93 -27.83 7.74
N GLU A 28 -49.90 -26.89 6.80
CA GLU A 28 -48.72 -26.08 6.55
C GLU A 28 -49.04 -24.58 6.59
N ALA A 29 -48.92 -24.01 7.78
CA ALA A 29 -48.48 -22.64 7.96
C ALA A 29 -47.84 -22.47 9.34
N GLU A 30 -46.83 -23.30 9.66
CA GLU A 30 -45.76 -22.85 10.55
C GLU A 30 -45.08 -21.69 9.78
N ALA A 31 -45.44 -20.46 10.13
CA ALA A 31 -44.82 -19.26 9.60
C ALA A 31 -43.36 -19.22 10.08
N GLY A 32 -42.50 -19.96 9.39
CA GLY A 32 -41.06 -19.89 9.56
C GLY A 32 -40.60 -18.44 9.41
N PRO A 33 -39.51 -18.04 10.11
CA PRO A 33 -38.97 -16.69 10.03
C PRO A 33 -38.89 -16.25 8.56
N PRO A 34 -39.30 -15.00 8.23
CA PRO A 34 -39.32 -14.53 6.85
C PRO A 34 -37.96 -14.81 6.19
N PRO A 35 -37.94 -15.28 4.93
CA PRO A 35 -36.70 -15.64 4.26
C PRO A 35 -35.76 -14.43 4.28
N PRO A 36 -34.47 -14.63 4.64
CA PRO A 36 -33.50 -13.54 4.73
C PRO A 36 -33.52 -12.74 3.43
N SER A 37 -33.65 -11.42 3.56
CA SER A 37 -33.84 -10.57 2.40
C SER A 37 -32.50 -10.37 1.69
N LEU A 38 -32.50 -10.35 0.36
CA LEU A 38 -31.30 -10.04 -0.43
C LEU A 38 -30.71 -8.66 -0.10
N PHE A 39 -31.51 -7.78 0.48
CA PHE A 39 -31.05 -6.50 1.01
C PHE A 39 -30.19 -6.67 2.26
N ASP A 40 -30.51 -7.64 3.13
CA ASP A 40 -29.69 -7.97 4.30
C ASP A 40 -28.36 -8.62 3.87
N ASP A 41 -28.39 -9.47 2.83
CA ASP A 41 -27.16 -10.06 2.26
C ASP A 41 -26.27 -9.00 1.57
N LEU A 42 -26.86 -8.02 0.87
CA LEU A 42 -26.13 -6.89 0.30
C LEU A 42 -25.57 -5.95 1.37
N ALA A 43 -26.32 -5.72 2.45
CA ALA A 43 -25.85 -4.96 3.60
C ALA A 43 -24.66 -5.67 4.27
N ALA A 44 -24.75 -7.00 4.45
CA ALA A 44 -23.66 -7.81 4.98
C ALA A 44 -22.41 -7.78 4.08
N LEU A 45 -22.57 -7.93 2.76
CA LEU A 45 -21.46 -7.82 1.80
C LEU A 45 -20.84 -6.42 1.75
N PHE A 46 -21.66 -5.38 1.92
CA PHE A 46 -21.18 -4.00 1.99
C PHE A 46 -20.39 -3.76 3.28
N GLU A 47 -20.84 -4.32 4.39
CA GLU A 47 -20.21 -4.21 5.70
C GLU A 47 -18.89 -5.01 5.75
N ASP A 48 -18.86 -6.20 5.14
CA ASP A 48 -17.66 -6.99 4.94
C ASP A 48 -16.67 -6.30 3.97
N GLY A 49 -17.17 -5.73 2.86
CA GLY A 49 -16.35 -4.99 1.90
C GLY A 49 -15.73 -3.72 2.48
N LYS A 50 -16.46 -3.01 3.35
CA LYS A 50 -15.97 -1.86 4.12
C LYS A 50 -14.88 -2.27 5.12
N THR A 51 -15.01 -3.44 5.73
CA THR A 51 -14.02 -3.97 6.67
C THR A 51 -12.74 -4.40 5.93
N TYR A 52 -12.88 -5.03 4.77
CA TYR A 52 -11.77 -5.38 3.88
C TYR A 52 -11.02 -4.15 3.35
N ALA A 53 -11.75 -3.11 2.91
CA ALA A 53 -11.16 -1.86 2.47
C ALA A 53 -10.38 -1.15 3.59
N GLN A 54 -10.90 -1.17 4.82
CA GLN A 54 -10.20 -0.61 5.98
C GLN A 54 -8.92 -1.39 6.32
N ALA A 55 -8.92 -2.71 6.15
CA ALA A 55 -7.75 -3.55 6.35
C ALA A 55 -6.63 -3.24 5.34
N GLU A 56 -6.97 -3.04 4.06
CA GLU A 56 -6.00 -2.69 3.02
C GLU A 56 -5.43 -1.28 3.23
N VAL A 57 -6.28 -0.31 3.61
CA VAL A 57 -5.82 1.06 3.95
C VAL A 57 -4.89 1.04 5.15
N ALA A 58 -5.17 0.24 6.18
CA ALA A 58 -4.30 0.09 7.34
C ALA A 58 -2.94 -0.55 6.98
N TYR A 59 -2.95 -1.53 6.06
CA TYR A 59 -1.74 -2.17 5.55
C TYR A 59 -0.86 -1.17 4.78
N GLN A 60 -1.45 -0.42 3.85
CA GLN A 60 -0.74 0.62 3.08
C GLN A 60 -0.27 1.78 3.96
N LYS A 61 -1.02 2.13 5.01
CA LYS A 61 -0.64 3.15 6.00
C LYS A 61 0.58 2.72 6.82
N SER A 62 0.70 1.45 7.19
CA SER A 62 1.89 0.95 7.91
C SER A 62 3.14 0.95 7.01
N ARG A 63 2.98 0.57 5.74
CA ARG A 63 4.06 0.60 4.74
C ARG A 63 4.50 2.02 4.41
N ALA A 64 3.55 2.97 4.32
CA ALA A 64 3.83 4.39 4.13
C ALA A 64 4.49 5.03 5.37
N GLY A 65 4.12 4.62 6.58
CA GLY A 65 4.73 5.11 7.82
C GLY A 65 6.22 4.75 7.94
N TYR A 66 6.57 3.50 7.66
CA TYR A 66 7.97 3.04 7.69
C TYR A 66 8.85 3.73 6.63
N VAL A 67 8.31 3.94 5.42
CA VAL A 67 9.00 4.69 4.36
C VAL A 67 9.09 6.18 4.73
N GLY A 68 8.06 6.75 5.36
CA GLY A 68 8.02 8.16 5.75
C GLY A 68 9.10 8.56 6.75
N GLU A 69 9.39 7.70 7.73
CA GLU A 69 10.39 8.00 8.76
C GLU A 69 11.83 7.95 8.21
N GLN A 70 12.12 7.00 7.33
CA GLN A 70 13.38 6.94 6.59
C GLN A 70 13.53 8.09 5.59
N THR A 71 12.42 8.55 5.02
CA THR A 71 12.39 9.69 4.10
C THR A 71 12.82 10.98 4.80
N LYS A 72 12.53 11.16 6.08
CA LYS A 72 12.92 12.36 6.84
C LYS A 72 14.45 12.50 6.92
N PHE A 73 15.15 11.44 7.30
CA PHE A 73 16.61 11.46 7.36
C PHE A 73 17.21 11.50 5.96
N ALA A 74 16.68 10.74 5.00
CA ALA A 74 17.14 10.79 3.61
C ALA A 74 17.02 12.20 3.00
N LEU A 75 15.93 12.92 3.29
CA LEU A 75 15.74 14.29 2.85
C LEU A 75 16.68 15.26 3.57
N ALA A 76 16.88 15.11 4.87
CA ALA A 76 17.81 15.94 5.64
C ALA A 76 19.27 15.76 5.17
N TYR A 77 19.73 14.52 5.03
CA TYR A 77 21.06 14.23 4.51
C TYR A 77 21.19 14.64 3.04
N GLY A 78 20.17 14.41 2.21
CA GLY A 78 20.16 14.84 0.81
C GLY A 78 20.26 16.36 0.68
N ALA A 79 19.47 17.10 1.46
CA ALA A 79 19.52 18.56 1.49
C ALA A 79 20.86 19.09 2.01
N GLY A 80 21.38 18.49 3.09
CA GLY A 80 22.69 18.84 3.64
C GLY A 80 23.82 18.59 2.65
N ALA A 81 23.84 17.42 2.00
CA ALA A 81 24.83 17.09 0.99
C ALA A 81 24.76 18.01 -0.23
N LEU A 82 23.54 18.33 -0.71
CA LEU A 82 23.35 19.27 -1.81
C LEU A 82 23.82 20.68 -1.43
N GLY A 83 23.53 21.14 -0.21
CA GLY A 83 23.99 22.41 0.31
C GLY A 83 25.52 22.50 0.38
N LEU A 84 26.18 21.49 0.95
CA LEU A 84 27.65 21.42 1.00
C LEU A 84 28.27 21.33 -0.39
N PHE A 85 27.69 20.53 -1.28
CA PHE A 85 28.12 20.46 -2.68
C PHE A 85 27.98 21.81 -3.39
N HIS A 86 26.91 22.55 -3.13
CA HIS A 86 26.70 23.88 -3.70
C HIS A 86 27.71 24.89 -3.17
N LEU A 87 27.99 24.88 -1.87
CA LEU A 87 29.04 25.71 -1.26
C LEU A 87 30.42 25.39 -1.85
N ALA A 88 30.73 24.11 -2.03
CA ALA A 88 31.96 23.67 -2.68
C ALA A 88 32.03 24.15 -4.14
N ALA A 89 30.93 24.12 -4.89
CA ALA A 89 30.88 24.61 -6.26
C ALA A 89 31.11 26.13 -6.34
N ILE A 90 30.58 26.92 -5.40
CA ILE A 90 30.88 28.35 -5.30
C ILE A 90 32.36 28.57 -5.02
N ALA A 91 32.92 27.89 -4.01
CA ALA A 91 34.33 28.00 -3.66
C ALA A 91 35.25 27.63 -4.84
N LEU A 92 34.92 26.56 -5.58
CA LEU A 92 35.62 26.15 -6.79
C LEU A 92 35.54 27.23 -7.87
N THR A 93 34.36 27.81 -8.10
CA THR A 93 34.17 28.87 -9.10
C THR A 93 35.02 30.10 -8.76
N VAL A 94 35.02 30.52 -7.50
CA VAL A 94 35.83 31.66 -7.04
C VAL A 94 37.32 31.36 -7.18
N GLY A 95 37.79 30.17 -6.77
CA GLY A 95 39.18 29.76 -6.92
C GLY A 95 39.64 29.72 -8.38
N LEU A 96 38.81 29.19 -9.28
CA LEU A 96 39.08 29.18 -10.72
C LEU A 96 39.17 30.59 -11.29
N LEU A 97 38.25 31.49 -10.92
CA LEU A 97 38.28 32.87 -11.39
C LEU A 97 39.56 33.59 -10.94
N ILE A 98 39.92 33.52 -9.65
CA ILE A 98 41.15 34.15 -9.14
C ILE A 98 42.38 33.60 -9.88
N SER A 99 42.43 32.29 -10.13
CA SER A 99 43.54 31.65 -10.82
C SER A 99 43.62 31.99 -12.31
N LEU A 100 42.50 32.07 -13.03
CA LEU A 100 42.50 32.35 -14.47
C LEU A 100 42.62 33.85 -14.75
N MET A 101 42.11 34.70 -13.86
CA MET A 101 42.24 36.16 -13.98
C MET A 101 43.70 36.60 -14.12
N THR A 102 44.64 35.94 -13.43
CA THR A 102 46.08 36.27 -13.50
C THR A 102 46.74 35.83 -14.81
N LEU A 103 46.13 34.93 -15.58
CA LEU A 103 46.66 34.39 -16.84
C LEU A 103 46.04 35.05 -18.07
N VAL A 104 44.70 35.17 -18.10
CA VAL A 104 43.95 35.56 -19.30
C VAL A 104 43.11 36.83 -19.12
N GLY A 105 43.13 37.41 -17.91
CA GLY A 105 42.31 38.57 -17.58
C GLY A 105 40.85 38.23 -17.24
N PRO A 106 40.10 39.19 -16.65
CA PRO A 106 38.81 38.92 -16.02
C PRO A 106 37.69 38.54 -16.99
N TRP A 107 37.61 39.19 -18.16
CA TRP A 107 36.54 38.91 -19.14
C TRP A 107 36.67 37.54 -19.79
N ILE A 108 37.90 37.12 -20.11
CA ILE A 108 38.14 35.81 -20.72
C ILE A 108 37.99 34.71 -19.65
N ALA A 109 38.47 34.95 -18.44
CA ALA A 109 38.30 34.02 -17.33
C ALA A 109 36.82 33.71 -17.04
N THR A 110 35.97 34.74 -16.95
CA THR A 110 34.53 34.55 -16.72
C THR A 110 33.87 33.79 -17.86
N ALA A 111 34.17 34.14 -19.11
CA ALA A 111 33.64 33.42 -20.27
C ALA A 111 34.01 31.93 -20.24
N ILE A 112 35.27 31.59 -19.96
CA ILE A 112 35.74 30.20 -19.88
C ILE A 112 35.02 29.44 -18.76
N VAL A 113 34.99 30.00 -17.54
CA VAL A 113 34.40 29.33 -16.38
C VAL A 113 32.90 29.11 -16.58
N THR A 114 32.17 30.12 -17.06
CA THR A 114 30.74 30.01 -17.32
C THR A 114 30.43 28.97 -18.40
N LEU A 115 31.21 28.93 -19.49
CA LEU A 115 31.04 27.90 -20.52
C LEU A 115 31.32 26.49 -19.98
N ALA A 116 32.40 26.32 -19.22
CA ALA A 116 32.78 25.03 -18.65
C ALA A 116 31.70 24.50 -17.68
N LEU A 117 31.23 25.33 -16.75
CA LEU A 117 30.17 24.95 -15.82
C LEU A 117 28.83 24.74 -16.54
N GLY A 118 28.52 25.54 -17.56
CA GLY A 118 27.31 25.40 -18.36
C GLY A 118 27.26 24.07 -19.12
N VAL A 119 28.36 23.68 -19.78
CA VAL A 119 28.49 22.39 -20.46
C VAL A 119 28.38 21.24 -19.47
N LEU A 120 29.10 21.32 -18.33
CA LEU A 120 29.04 20.31 -17.29
C LEU A 120 27.61 20.16 -16.74
N GLY A 121 26.95 21.27 -16.41
CA GLY A 121 25.57 21.30 -15.93
C GLY A 121 24.60 20.69 -16.95
N LEU A 122 24.77 20.97 -18.24
CA LEU A 122 23.96 20.38 -19.31
C LEU A 122 24.14 18.86 -19.41
N VAL A 123 25.38 18.36 -19.30
CA VAL A 123 25.67 16.92 -19.29
C VAL A 123 25.03 16.23 -18.09
N LEU A 124 25.18 16.80 -16.89
CA LEU A 124 24.56 16.28 -15.67
C LEU A 124 23.03 16.26 -15.77
N ALA A 125 22.43 17.35 -16.27
CA ALA A 125 20.98 17.44 -16.47
C ALA A 125 20.47 16.37 -17.44
N ARG A 126 21.19 16.10 -18.54
CA ARG A 126 20.84 15.03 -19.48
C ARG A 126 20.91 13.64 -18.84
N LYS A 127 21.99 13.35 -18.09
CA LYS A 127 22.13 12.08 -17.37
C LYS A 127 21.01 11.89 -16.34
N LEU A 128 20.69 12.94 -15.58
CA LEU A 128 19.60 12.90 -14.61
C LEU A 128 18.26 12.63 -15.30
N ARG A 129 17.94 13.35 -16.38
CA ARG A 129 16.72 13.10 -17.17
C ARG A 129 16.64 11.67 -17.67
N ALA A 130 17.73 11.13 -18.21
CA ALA A 130 17.77 9.74 -18.69
C ALA A 130 17.44 8.73 -17.58
N LYS A 131 17.99 8.94 -16.37
CA LYS A 131 17.70 8.09 -15.19
C LYS A 131 16.25 8.21 -14.75
N LEU A 132 15.70 9.43 -14.71
CA LEU A 132 14.29 9.66 -14.35
C LEU A 132 13.33 9.02 -15.36
N VAL A 133 13.63 9.11 -16.65
CA VAL A 133 12.83 8.48 -17.72
C VAL A 133 12.88 6.96 -17.59
N ALA A 134 14.05 6.36 -17.33
CA ALA A 134 14.19 4.91 -17.15
C ALA A 134 13.40 4.39 -15.94
N ILE A 135 13.38 5.14 -14.83
CA ILE A 135 12.57 4.80 -13.66
C ILE A 135 11.08 4.88 -14.01
N ARG A 136 10.66 5.97 -14.67
CA ARG A 136 9.26 6.15 -15.11
C ARG A 136 8.80 5.06 -16.07
N SER A 137 9.65 4.63 -17.00
CA SER A 137 9.30 3.59 -17.97
C SER A 137 9.11 2.23 -17.32
N ALA A 138 9.95 1.86 -16.33
CA ALA A 138 9.80 0.61 -15.60
C ALA A 138 8.41 0.51 -14.93
N PHE A 139 7.95 1.58 -14.28
CA PHE A 139 6.62 1.62 -13.68
C PHE A 139 5.47 1.65 -14.68
N ALA A 140 5.71 2.07 -15.93
CA ALA A 140 4.69 2.07 -16.98
C ALA A 140 4.53 0.70 -17.66
N GLU A 141 5.55 -0.16 -17.60
CA GLU A 141 5.51 -1.52 -18.14
C GLU A 141 4.82 -2.50 -17.17
N ASP A 142 4.98 -2.32 -15.86
CA ASP A 142 4.32 -3.15 -14.82
C ASP A 142 2.79 -2.92 -14.70
N GLY A 143 2.27 -1.86 -15.32
CA GLY A 143 0.85 -1.45 -15.24
C GLY A 143 -0.04 -1.89 -16.41
N LYS A 144 0.45 -2.79 -17.28
CA LYS A 144 -0.27 -3.40 -18.40
C LYS A 144 -0.41 -4.89 -18.21
#